data_AF-A0A2N2IHN6-F1
#
_entry.id   AF-A0A2N2IHN6-F1
#
_cell.length_a   1.000
_cell.length_b   1.000
_cell.length_c   1.000
_cell.angle_alpha   90.00
_cell.angle_beta   90.00
_cell.angle_gamma   90.00
#
_symmetry.space_group_name_H-M   'P 1'
#
loop_
_entity.id
_entity.type
_entity.pdbx_description
1 polymer ?
#
loop_
_entity_poly.entity_id
_entity_poly.type
_entity_poly.pdbx_seq_one_letter_code
_entity_poly.pdbx_strand_id
1 'polypeptide(L)'
;LKINYNRVFGYFIEISRSRTQNVPEDYVRKQTMRNAERYITAELAELEGRVLAAQEERTRLEAELFTALRDTIAAHQERLLGIARRIATLDVLAGLAEAAHRFHYHRPLVDTSDKLELSGARHPVIERNLGTGEFIPNDLRLSGSDRQVLVITGPNMAGKSTIIRQTAIIQLMAQMGSFVPADKAQIGLSDRIFTRVGASDNISRGESTFMVEMKETAGILRHATARSLVILDEIGRGTSTYDGVSIAWAVAEYVHDRIGCRTLFATHYHELTALPDIKPRIHNAAVAVREWKGEIVFLRKLVNGSVNRSYGIHVASLAGVPAEVITRARGILKSLEDGESLTLPHPKAAEPEPQLSLFAPPPPVPGLDRIAERLRAVEPDTLSPREALQIIYDLISMLD
;
A
#
# COMPACT_ATOMS: atom_id res chain seq x y z
N LEU A 1 -33.96 29.97 -64.69
CA LEU A 1 -33.96 28.50 -64.79
C LEU A 1 -32.72 28.02 -64.06
N LYS A 2 -32.85 27.11 -63.09
CA LYS A 2 -31.72 26.52 -62.34
C LYS A 2 -31.89 25.01 -62.31
N ILE A 3 -30.80 24.27 -62.45
CA ILE A 3 -30.78 22.82 -62.24
C ILE A 3 -30.30 22.56 -60.82
N ASN A 4 -31.09 21.85 -60.03
CA ASN A 4 -30.79 21.54 -58.62
C ASN A 4 -30.98 20.04 -58.38
N TYR A 5 -30.36 19.52 -57.33
CA TYR A 5 -30.49 18.13 -56.88
C TYR A 5 -31.14 18.05 -55.51
N ASN A 6 -32.01 17.05 -55.30
CA ASN A 6 -32.58 16.72 -54.00
C ASN A 6 -32.54 15.20 -53.80
N ARG A 7 -32.17 14.75 -52.59
CA ARG A 7 -32.08 13.32 -52.24
C ARG A 7 -33.38 12.52 -52.47
N VAL A 8 -34.55 13.16 -52.42
CA VAL A 8 -35.87 12.52 -52.57
C VAL A 8 -36.35 12.51 -54.02
N PHE A 9 -35.99 13.53 -54.81
CA PHE A 9 -36.57 13.77 -56.14
C PHE A 9 -35.57 13.78 -57.29
N GLY A 10 -34.28 13.59 -57.01
CA GLY A 10 -33.27 13.57 -58.05
C GLY A 10 -32.86 14.95 -58.54
N TYR A 11 -32.42 15.01 -59.79
CA TYR A 11 -32.14 16.26 -60.48
C TYR A 11 -33.44 16.84 -61.04
N PHE A 12 -33.63 18.15 -60.90
CA PHE A 12 -34.80 18.84 -61.41
C PHE A 12 -34.46 20.25 -61.90
N ILE A 13 -35.30 20.74 -62.81
CA ILE A 13 -35.23 22.10 -63.34
C ILE A 13 -36.22 22.96 -62.55
N GLU A 14 -35.71 23.95 -61.85
CA GLU A 14 -36.50 24.90 -61.07
C GLU A 14 -36.74 26.19 -61.87
N ILE A 15 -38.02 26.55 -62.01
CA ILE A 15 -38.48 27.72 -62.75
C ILE A 15 -39.37 28.55 -61.82
N SER A 16 -39.14 29.87 -61.77
CA SER A 16 -39.95 30.77 -60.95
C SER A 16 -41.39 30.83 -61.46
N ARG A 17 -42.36 30.94 -60.54
CA ARG A 17 -43.79 30.94 -60.89
C ARG A 17 -44.19 32.04 -61.89
N SER A 18 -43.45 33.15 -61.93
CA SER A 18 -43.64 34.24 -62.89
C SER A 18 -43.30 33.89 -64.34
N ARG A 19 -42.63 32.76 -64.59
CA ARG A 19 -42.16 32.34 -65.93
C ARG A 19 -42.68 30.96 -66.34
N THR A 20 -43.66 30.39 -65.62
CA THR A 20 -44.21 29.06 -65.89
C THR A 20 -45.01 28.98 -67.19
N GLN A 21 -45.54 30.10 -67.67
CA GLN A 21 -46.25 30.18 -68.96
C GLN A 21 -45.32 29.95 -70.18
N ASN A 22 -44.00 30.08 -70.00
CA ASN A 22 -43.00 29.90 -71.05
C ASN A 22 -42.26 28.56 -70.92
N VAL A 23 -42.79 27.60 -70.15
CA VAL A 23 -42.19 26.28 -69.98
C VAL A 23 -42.54 25.42 -71.19
N PRO A 24 -41.55 24.82 -71.88
CA PRO A 24 -41.80 23.93 -73.01
C PRO A 24 -42.68 22.73 -72.65
N GLU A 25 -43.42 22.18 -73.62
CA GLU A 25 -44.37 21.07 -73.38
C GLU A 25 -43.70 19.75 -72.98
N ASP A 26 -42.43 19.56 -73.34
CA ASP A 26 -41.61 18.39 -73.02
C ASP A 26 -41.12 18.36 -71.56
N TYR A 27 -41.40 19.42 -70.78
CA TYR A 27 -41.08 19.50 -69.36
C TYR A 27 -42.21 18.91 -68.51
N VAL A 28 -41.96 17.74 -67.93
CA VAL A 28 -42.92 17.07 -67.05
C VAL A 28 -42.82 17.63 -65.64
N ARG A 29 -43.90 18.26 -65.14
CA ARG A 29 -43.94 18.82 -63.79
C ARG A 29 -43.86 17.73 -62.72
N LYS A 30 -42.91 17.85 -61.80
CA LYS A 30 -42.68 16.93 -60.68
C LYS A 30 -43.22 17.45 -59.35
N GLN A 31 -43.08 18.76 -59.09
CA GLN A 31 -43.48 19.35 -57.81
C GLN A 31 -43.79 20.84 -57.93
N THR A 32 -44.83 21.30 -57.24
CA THR A 32 -45.16 22.73 -57.12
C THR A 32 -44.73 23.23 -55.74
N MET A 33 -43.92 24.30 -55.72
CA MET A 33 -43.51 25.01 -54.51
C MET A 33 -44.22 26.35 -54.41
N ARG A 34 -44.13 27.02 -53.26
CA ARG A 34 -44.78 28.33 -53.03
C ARG A 34 -44.39 29.38 -54.09
N ASN A 35 -43.11 29.43 -54.46
CA ASN A 35 -42.55 30.46 -55.34
C ASN A 35 -41.95 29.92 -56.66
N ALA A 36 -41.95 28.61 -56.88
CA ALA A 36 -41.34 27.96 -58.04
C ALA A 36 -42.05 26.65 -58.38
N GLU A 37 -41.90 26.20 -59.63
CA GLU A 37 -42.30 24.87 -60.08
C GLU A 37 -41.06 24.08 -60.51
N ARG A 38 -41.05 22.78 -60.21
CA ARG A 38 -39.96 21.85 -60.51
C ARG A 38 -40.40 20.89 -61.61
N TYR A 39 -39.56 20.75 -62.62
CA TYR A 39 -39.81 19.94 -63.80
C TYR A 39 -38.67 18.97 -64.05
N ILE A 40 -38.94 17.91 -64.80
CA ILE A 40 -37.95 17.00 -65.36
C ILE A 40 -38.20 16.88 -66.86
N THR A 41 -37.14 16.72 -67.65
CA THR A 41 -37.22 16.37 -69.08
C THR A 41 -36.78 14.92 -69.26
N ALA A 42 -37.13 14.30 -70.39
CA ALA A 42 -36.65 12.95 -70.72
C ALA A 42 -35.10 12.88 -70.71
N GLU A 43 -34.44 13.89 -71.27
CA GLU A 43 -32.97 14.02 -71.26
C GLU A 43 -32.40 14.12 -69.85
N LEU A 44 -33.00 14.93 -68.97
CA LEU A 44 -32.53 15.07 -67.59
C LEU A 44 -32.72 13.78 -66.78
N ALA A 45 -33.81 13.05 -67.02
CA ALA A 45 -34.06 11.76 -66.39
C ALA A 45 -33.04 10.69 -66.84
N GLU A 46 -32.68 10.68 -68.14
CA GLU A 46 -31.65 9.77 -68.67
C GLU A 46 -30.26 10.10 -68.07
N LEU A 47 -29.90 11.39 -68.02
CA LEU A 47 -28.65 11.83 -67.39
C LEU A 47 -28.61 11.47 -65.90
N GLU A 48 -29.71 11.65 -65.18
CA GLU A 48 -29.81 11.23 -63.78
C GLU A 48 -29.58 9.72 -63.62
N GLY A 49 -30.23 8.89 -64.45
CA GLY A 49 -30.03 7.44 -64.42
C GLY A 49 -28.57 7.05 -64.69
N ARG A 50 -27.91 7.70 -65.65
CA ARG A 50 -26.47 7.51 -65.92
C ARG A 50 -25.59 7.92 -64.74
N VAL A 51 -25.91 9.04 -64.09
CA VAL A 51 -25.16 9.53 -62.91
C VAL A 51 -25.32 8.58 -61.73
N LEU A 52 -26.53 8.12 -61.43
CA LEU A 52 -26.79 7.20 -60.32
C LEU A 52 -26.11 5.85 -60.55
N ALA A 53 -26.24 5.27 -61.76
CA ALA A 53 -25.55 4.04 -62.11
C ALA A 53 -24.02 4.17 -61.99
N ALA A 54 -23.45 5.30 -62.45
CA ALA A 54 -22.03 5.56 -62.30
C ALA A 54 -21.61 5.73 -60.81
N GLN A 55 -22.46 6.30 -59.97
CA GLN A 55 -22.20 6.43 -58.52
C GLN A 55 -22.24 5.09 -57.79
N GLU A 56 -23.22 4.24 -58.11
CA GLU A 56 -23.31 2.87 -57.59
C GLU A 56 -22.08 2.07 -58.02
N GLU A 57 -21.72 2.14 -59.30
CA GLU A 57 -20.54 1.45 -59.83
C GLU A 57 -19.25 1.93 -59.18
N ARG A 58 -19.07 3.25 -59.02
CA ARG A 58 -17.93 3.82 -58.32
C ARG A 58 -17.83 3.28 -56.89
N THR A 59 -18.95 3.23 -56.18
CA THR A 59 -18.98 2.76 -54.77
C THR A 59 -18.66 1.28 -54.68
N ARG A 60 -19.15 0.48 -55.62
CA ARG A 60 -18.86 -0.95 -55.74
C ARG A 60 -17.36 -1.19 -55.98
N LEU A 61 -16.79 -0.49 -56.97
CA LEU A 61 -15.36 -0.58 -57.28
C LEU A 61 -14.49 -0.10 -56.11
N GLU A 62 -14.90 0.96 -55.40
CA GLU A 62 -14.19 1.45 -54.22
C GLU A 62 -14.16 0.41 -53.10
N ALA A 63 -15.29 -0.25 -52.82
CA ALA A 63 -15.36 -1.31 -51.81
C ALA A 63 -14.52 -2.54 -52.20
N GLU A 64 -14.51 -2.91 -53.48
CA GLU A 64 -13.68 -3.98 -54.02
C GLU A 64 -12.19 -3.67 -53.85
N LEU A 65 -11.75 -2.48 -54.29
CA LEU A 65 -10.37 -2.02 -54.16
C LEU A 65 -9.93 -1.92 -52.70
N PHE A 66 -10.79 -1.41 -51.81
CA PHE A 66 -10.49 -1.31 -50.38
C PHE A 66 -10.36 -2.69 -49.72
N THR A 67 -11.20 -3.65 -50.11
CA THR A 67 -11.12 -5.02 -49.61
C THR A 67 -9.83 -5.70 -50.09
N ALA A 68 -9.50 -5.56 -51.38
CA ALA A 68 -8.25 -6.06 -51.93
C ALA A 68 -7.02 -5.46 -51.24
N LEU A 69 -7.05 -4.16 -50.92
CA LEU A 69 -6.00 -3.51 -50.14
C LEU A 69 -5.87 -4.11 -48.73
N ARG A 70 -7.00 -4.32 -48.04
CA ARG A 70 -7.01 -4.94 -46.70
C ARG A 70 -6.44 -6.34 -46.74
N ASP A 71 -6.82 -7.16 -47.71
CA ASP A 71 -6.32 -8.53 -47.85
C ASP A 71 -4.82 -8.55 -48.17
N THR A 72 -4.36 -7.60 -49.00
CA THR A 72 -2.92 -7.42 -49.27
C THR A 72 -2.14 -7.06 -48.01
N ILE A 73 -2.67 -6.16 -47.17
CA ILE A 73 -2.04 -5.80 -45.89
C ILE A 73 -2.08 -6.98 -44.91
N ALA A 74 -3.21 -7.70 -44.84
CA ALA A 74 -3.39 -8.86 -43.96
C ALA A 74 -2.42 -10.00 -44.31
N ALA A 75 -2.14 -10.23 -45.59
CA ALA A 75 -1.11 -11.18 -46.02
C ALA A 75 0.30 -10.83 -45.50
N HIS A 76 0.54 -9.59 -45.10
CA HIS A 76 1.79 -9.12 -44.49
C HIS A 76 1.71 -8.91 -42.97
N GLN A 77 0.64 -9.38 -42.31
CA GLN A 77 0.40 -9.15 -40.88
C GLN A 77 1.57 -9.59 -40.00
N GLU A 78 2.17 -10.75 -40.25
CA GLU A 78 3.29 -11.26 -39.45
C GLU A 78 4.49 -10.28 -39.50
N ARG A 79 4.83 -9.77 -40.69
CA ARG A 79 5.89 -8.79 -40.88
C ARG A 79 5.58 -7.49 -40.14
N LEU A 80 4.34 -6.99 -40.26
CA LEU A 80 3.92 -5.73 -39.64
C LEU A 80 3.93 -5.82 -38.10
N LEU A 81 3.40 -6.91 -37.53
CA LEU A 81 3.46 -7.16 -36.09
C LEU A 81 4.89 -7.38 -35.61
N GLY A 82 5.74 -8.02 -36.42
CA GLY A 82 7.17 -8.16 -36.15
C GLY A 82 7.89 -6.81 -36.07
N ILE A 83 7.59 -5.88 -36.98
CA ILE A 83 8.11 -4.50 -36.95
C ILE A 83 7.59 -3.78 -35.71
N ALA A 84 6.29 -3.86 -35.43
CA ALA A 84 5.69 -3.21 -34.27
C ALA A 84 6.33 -3.65 -32.95
N ARG A 85 6.58 -4.97 -32.78
CA ARG A 85 7.29 -5.50 -31.59
C ARG A 85 8.71 -4.95 -31.47
N ARG A 86 9.45 -4.85 -32.56
CA ARG A 86 10.83 -4.31 -32.57
C ARG A 86 10.86 -2.83 -32.22
N ILE A 87 9.93 -2.04 -32.78
CA ILE A 87 9.77 -0.61 -32.44
C ILE A 87 9.40 -0.46 -30.97
N ALA A 88 8.46 -1.27 -30.46
CA ALA A 88 8.08 -1.25 -29.05
C ALA A 88 9.26 -1.57 -28.11
N THR A 89 10.08 -2.57 -28.44
CA THR A 89 11.31 -2.86 -27.68
C THR A 89 12.26 -1.67 -27.69
N LEU A 90 12.48 -1.04 -28.85
CA LEU A 90 13.35 0.13 -28.97
C LEU A 90 12.84 1.32 -28.14
N ASP A 91 11.54 1.59 -28.21
CA ASP A 91 10.87 2.68 -27.49
C ASP A 91 11.00 2.51 -25.97
N VAL A 92 10.72 1.30 -25.45
CA VAL A 92 10.91 0.98 -24.03
C VAL A 92 12.37 1.17 -23.60
N LEU A 93 13.33 0.62 -24.37
CA LEU A 93 14.76 0.74 -24.02
C LEU A 93 15.24 2.21 -24.08
N ALA A 94 14.77 2.98 -25.05
CA ALA A 94 15.07 4.41 -25.16
C ALA A 94 14.49 5.20 -24.00
N GLY A 95 13.24 4.95 -23.61
CA GLY A 95 12.61 5.58 -22.45
C GLY A 95 13.31 5.26 -21.13
N LEU A 96 13.78 4.01 -20.95
CA LEU A 96 14.58 3.63 -19.78
C LEU A 96 15.95 4.33 -19.78
N ALA A 97 16.60 4.46 -20.93
CA ALA A 97 17.88 5.16 -21.06
C ALA A 97 17.74 6.67 -20.80
N GLU A 98 16.69 7.30 -21.32
CA GLU A 98 16.38 8.71 -21.05
C GLU A 98 16.15 8.94 -19.56
N ALA A 99 15.30 8.12 -18.93
CA ALA A 99 15.04 8.20 -17.50
C ALA A 99 16.34 8.02 -16.69
N ALA A 100 17.19 7.07 -17.08
CA ALA A 100 18.45 6.84 -16.40
C ALA A 100 19.39 8.05 -16.48
N HIS A 101 19.52 8.65 -17.66
CA HIS A 101 20.34 9.83 -17.86
C HIS A 101 19.79 11.04 -17.11
N ARG A 102 18.49 11.31 -17.25
CA ARG A 102 17.82 12.49 -16.69
C ARG A 102 17.76 12.49 -15.17
N PHE A 103 17.62 11.31 -14.55
CA PHE A 103 17.43 11.16 -13.10
C PHE A 103 18.65 10.55 -12.38
N HIS A 104 19.78 10.44 -13.08
CA HIS A 104 21.03 9.90 -12.55
C HIS A 104 20.86 8.50 -11.94
N TYR A 105 20.22 7.60 -12.69
CA TYR A 105 20.12 6.19 -12.29
C TYR A 105 21.34 5.43 -12.76
N HIS A 106 21.75 4.42 -11.99
CA HIS A 106 22.93 3.62 -12.27
C HIS A 106 22.56 2.19 -12.61
N ARG A 107 23.41 1.53 -13.43
CA ARG A 107 23.22 0.14 -13.83
C ARG A 107 23.42 -0.76 -12.60
N PRO A 108 22.40 -1.53 -12.17
CA PRO A 108 22.58 -2.49 -11.09
C PRO A 108 23.40 -3.70 -11.54
N LEU A 109 24.12 -4.32 -10.61
CA LEU A 109 24.60 -5.69 -10.75
C LEU A 109 23.46 -6.63 -10.38
N VAL A 110 22.93 -7.38 -11.34
CA VAL A 110 21.87 -8.37 -11.12
C VAL A 110 22.48 -9.77 -11.19
N ASP A 111 22.28 -10.58 -10.14
CA ASP A 111 22.85 -11.92 -10.04
C ASP A 111 21.89 -12.93 -9.39
N THR A 112 22.31 -14.20 -9.27
CA THR A 112 21.52 -15.26 -8.65
C THR A 112 21.78 -15.42 -7.15
N SER A 113 22.53 -14.51 -6.51
CA SER A 113 22.75 -14.52 -5.07
C SER A 113 21.48 -14.14 -4.31
N ASP A 114 21.52 -14.23 -2.98
CA ASP A 114 20.50 -13.77 -2.06
C ASP A 114 20.77 -12.34 -1.55
N LYS A 115 21.75 -11.62 -2.13
CA LYS A 115 22.14 -10.29 -1.68
C LYS A 115 21.19 -9.22 -2.20
N LEU A 116 20.98 -8.19 -1.40
CA LEU A 116 20.34 -6.95 -1.80
C LEU A 116 21.08 -5.81 -1.10
N GLU A 117 21.99 -5.20 -1.84
CA GLU A 117 22.84 -4.12 -1.35
C GLU A 117 22.59 -2.87 -2.18
N LEU A 118 22.13 -1.82 -1.52
CA LEU A 118 21.79 -0.54 -2.10
C LEU A 118 22.59 0.55 -1.39
N SER A 119 23.30 1.38 -2.17
CA SER A 119 24.02 2.55 -1.69
C SER A 119 23.40 3.79 -2.29
N GLY A 120 23.12 4.80 -1.47
CA GLY A 120 22.57 6.07 -1.92
C GLY A 120 21.19 5.92 -2.59
N ALA A 121 20.38 4.96 -2.16
CA ALA A 121 19.12 4.65 -2.83
C ALA A 121 18.05 5.70 -2.54
N ARG A 122 17.26 5.99 -3.58
CA ARG A 122 16.20 7.01 -3.62
C ARG A 122 14.89 6.40 -4.11
N HIS A 123 13.78 7.00 -3.70
CA HIS A 123 12.46 6.55 -4.14
C HIS A 123 12.11 7.25 -5.47
N PRO A 124 11.94 6.52 -6.58
CA PRO A 124 11.92 7.10 -7.94
C PRO A 124 10.74 8.06 -8.21
N VAL A 125 9.64 7.92 -7.46
CA VAL A 125 8.49 8.83 -7.54
C VAL A 125 8.61 10.00 -6.56
N ILE A 126 8.91 9.73 -5.28
CA ILE A 126 8.95 10.77 -4.25
C ILE A 126 10.10 11.75 -4.50
N GLU A 127 11.27 11.29 -4.97
CA GLU A 127 12.39 12.19 -5.27
C GLU A 127 12.03 13.24 -6.33
N ARG A 128 11.11 12.92 -7.24
CA ARG A 128 10.66 13.82 -8.31
C ARG A 128 9.63 14.83 -7.87
N ASN A 129 8.90 14.53 -6.80
CA ASN A 129 7.90 15.42 -6.22
C ASN A 129 8.51 16.39 -5.21
N LEU A 130 9.74 16.11 -4.77
CA LEU A 130 10.53 16.99 -3.91
C LEU A 130 11.47 17.86 -4.77
N GLY A 131 11.92 18.99 -4.22
CA GLY A 131 12.92 19.82 -4.87
C GLY A 131 14.26 19.09 -5.05
N THR A 132 15.09 19.55 -5.99
CA THR A 132 16.43 18.99 -6.22
C THR A 132 17.25 19.02 -4.94
N GLY A 133 17.74 17.86 -4.49
CA GLY A 133 18.57 17.73 -3.29
C GLY A 133 17.79 17.60 -1.97
N GLU A 134 16.45 17.60 -2.00
CA GLU A 134 15.63 17.47 -0.78
C GLU A 134 15.41 16.02 -0.34
N PHE A 135 15.51 15.05 -1.26
CA PHE A 135 15.38 13.65 -0.92
C PHE A 135 16.65 13.14 -0.26
N ILE A 136 16.53 12.53 0.93
CA ILE A 136 17.66 11.96 1.67
C ILE A 136 17.91 10.51 1.23
N PRO A 137 19.04 10.20 0.57
CA PRO A 137 19.33 8.86 0.09
C PRO A 137 19.72 7.90 1.24
N ASN A 138 19.34 6.63 1.09
CA ASN A 138 19.49 5.61 2.13
C ASN A 138 20.28 4.40 1.65
N ASP A 139 21.13 3.87 2.53
CA ASP A 139 21.85 2.64 2.29
C ASP A 139 21.07 1.48 2.92
N LEU A 140 21.05 0.33 2.26
CA LEU A 140 20.34 -0.84 2.72
C LEU A 140 21.08 -2.10 2.33
N ARG A 141 21.17 -3.05 3.26
CA ARG A 141 21.78 -4.37 3.03
C ARG A 141 20.85 -5.43 3.58
N LEU A 142 20.56 -6.43 2.75
CA LEU A 142 19.86 -7.64 3.13
C LEU A 142 20.55 -8.85 2.47
N SER A 143 20.54 -9.97 3.17
CA SER A 143 21.05 -11.26 2.69
C SER A 143 20.34 -12.37 3.43
N GLY A 144 19.92 -13.43 2.75
CA GLY A 144 19.30 -14.59 3.41
C GLY A 144 20.22 -15.28 4.42
N SER A 145 21.53 -15.19 4.22
CA SER A 145 22.57 -15.84 5.04
C SER A 145 23.06 -15.03 6.24
N ASP A 146 22.94 -13.70 6.21
CA ASP A 146 23.47 -12.80 7.25
C ASP A 146 22.35 -11.86 7.72
N ARG A 147 22.21 -10.67 7.12
CA ARG A 147 21.14 -9.73 7.45
C ARG A 147 19.82 -10.08 6.76
N GLN A 148 19.15 -11.14 7.22
CA GLN A 148 17.95 -11.67 6.59
C GLN A 148 16.72 -10.79 6.84
N VAL A 149 16.48 -10.43 8.10
CA VAL A 149 15.34 -9.60 8.51
C VAL A 149 15.88 -8.30 9.07
N LEU A 150 15.44 -7.18 8.51
CA LEU A 150 15.74 -5.85 9.05
C LEU A 150 14.49 -5.29 9.72
N VAL A 151 14.51 -5.22 11.05
CA VAL A 151 13.46 -4.60 11.86
C VAL A 151 13.71 -3.10 11.87
N ILE A 152 12.82 -2.33 11.24
CA ILE A 152 12.94 -0.89 11.08
C ILE A 152 11.98 -0.20 12.06
N THR A 153 12.56 0.49 13.03
CA THR A 153 11.83 1.26 14.04
C THR A 153 11.93 2.77 13.79
N GLY A 154 11.07 3.53 14.46
CA GLY A 154 11.07 4.99 14.41
C GLY A 154 9.65 5.57 14.39
N PRO A 155 9.50 6.88 14.62
CA PRO A 155 8.19 7.51 14.66
C PRO A 155 7.45 7.44 13.32
N ASN A 156 6.13 7.61 13.40
CA ASN A 156 5.31 7.76 12.20
C ASN A 156 5.73 9.04 11.47
N MET A 157 5.67 9.04 10.14
CA MET A 157 6.19 10.10 9.25
C MET A 157 7.72 10.23 9.14
N ALA A 158 8.51 9.43 9.86
CA ALA A 158 9.98 9.47 9.75
C ALA A 158 10.51 9.00 8.38
N GLY A 159 9.72 8.25 7.61
CA GLY A 159 10.11 7.73 6.29
C GLY A 159 10.27 6.21 6.21
N LYS A 160 9.90 5.45 7.26
CA LYS A 160 9.95 3.96 7.26
C LYS A 160 9.29 3.36 6.03
N SER A 161 8.01 3.67 5.79
CA SER A 161 7.23 3.17 4.65
C SER A 161 7.79 3.63 3.30
N THR A 162 8.53 4.75 3.24
CA THR A 162 9.21 5.20 2.03
C THR A 162 10.41 4.32 1.72
N ILE A 163 11.23 4.00 2.72
CA ILE A 163 12.44 3.16 2.57
C ILE A 163 12.08 1.74 2.14
N ILE A 164 11.07 1.13 2.76
CA ILE A 164 10.66 -0.23 2.40
C ILE A 164 10.05 -0.29 0.98
N ARG A 165 9.19 0.67 0.61
CA ARG A 165 8.59 0.73 -0.73
C ARG A 165 9.63 1.01 -1.81
N GLN A 166 10.55 1.94 -1.54
CA GLN A 166 11.70 2.22 -2.40
C GLN A 166 12.47 0.93 -2.71
N THR A 167 12.76 0.12 -1.70
CA THR A 167 13.51 -1.13 -1.87
C THR A 167 12.78 -2.12 -2.78
N ALA A 168 11.46 -2.25 -2.60
CA ALA A 168 10.61 -3.06 -3.48
C ALA A 168 10.65 -2.60 -4.94
N ILE A 169 10.51 -1.29 -5.15
CA ILE A 169 10.49 -0.69 -6.49
C ILE A 169 11.85 -0.87 -7.17
N ILE A 170 12.96 -0.68 -6.44
CA ILE A 170 14.30 -0.88 -6.97
C ILE A 170 14.54 -2.34 -7.39
N GLN A 171 14.10 -3.31 -6.58
CA GLN A 171 14.14 -4.74 -6.95
C GLN A 171 13.40 -5.00 -8.27
N LEU A 172 12.18 -4.45 -8.40
CA LEU A 172 11.35 -4.61 -9.59
C LEU A 172 12.00 -3.95 -10.82
N MET A 173 12.49 -2.72 -10.70
CA MET A 173 13.15 -1.99 -11.77
C MET A 173 14.39 -2.73 -12.29
N ALA A 174 15.20 -3.29 -11.39
CA ALA A 174 16.38 -4.05 -11.77
C ALA A 174 16.02 -5.34 -12.53
N GLN A 175 15.02 -6.10 -12.05
CA GLN A 175 14.55 -7.31 -12.73
C GLN A 175 13.82 -7.05 -14.05
N MET A 176 13.25 -5.85 -14.23
CA MET A 176 12.70 -5.39 -15.51
C MET A 176 13.81 -5.06 -16.53
N GLY A 177 15.06 -4.90 -16.09
CA GLY A 177 16.19 -4.51 -16.95
C GLY A 177 16.46 -3.01 -17.00
N SER A 178 15.92 -2.23 -16.06
CA SER A 178 16.17 -0.80 -15.93
C SER A 178 17.41 -0.50 -15.08
N PHE A 179 17.98 0.70 -15.30
CA PHE A 179 18.84 1.35 -14.32
C PHE A 179 18.01 1.73 -13.09
N VAL A 180 18.65 1.90 -11.93
CA VAL A 180 17.96 2.11 -10.65
C VAL A 180 18.38 3.41 -9.94
N PRO A 181 17.49 4.03 -9.15
CA PRO A 181 17.74 5.27 -8.40
C PRO A 181 18.66 5.03 -7.18
N ALA A 182 19.90 4.61 -7.42
CA ALA A 182 20.93 4.39 -6.40
C ALA A 182 22.30 4.76 -6.96
N ASP A 183 23.27 5.04 -6.09
CA ASP A 183 24.67 5.27 -6.50
C ASP A 183 25.35 3.95 -6.88
N LYS A 184 25.05 2.89 -6.11
CA LYS A 184 25.47 1.51 -6.38
C LYS A 184 24.36 0.55 -5.96
N ALA A 185 24.17 -0.51 -6.74
CA ALA A 185 23.19 -1.54 -6.42
C ALA A 185 23.69 -2.93 -6.84
N GLN A 186 23.67 -3.88 -5.92
CA GLN A 186 23.78 -5.32 -6.18
C GLN A 186 22.47 -5.99 -5.74
N ILE A 187 21.82 -6.67 -6.69
CA ILE A 187 20.45 -7.16 -6.55
C ILE A 187 20.40 -8.61 -7.00
N GLY A 188 20.34 -9.52 -6.03
CA GLY A 188 20.04 -10.93 -6.24
C GLY A 188 18.59 -11.12 -6.65
N LEU A 189 18.33 -11.98 -7.62
CA LEU A 189 16.98 -12.24 -8.14
C LEU A 189 15.99 -12.67 -7.05
N SER A 190 14.82 -12.06 -7.04
CA SER A 190 13.65 -12.46 -6.26
C SER A 190 12.63 -13.14 -7.15
N ASP A 191 12.10 -14.27 -6.70
CA ASP A 191 11.01 -14.98 -7.38
C ASP A 191 9.68 -14.22 -7.24
N ARG A 192 9.45 -13.63 -6.07
CA ARG A 192 8.26 -12.85 -5.72
C ARG A 192 8.60 -11.72 -4.77
N ILE A 193 7.85 -10.62 -4.89
CA ILE A 193 7.87 -9.52 -3.93
C ILE A 193 6.52 -9.54 -3.22
N PHE A 194 6.53 -9.77 -1.91
CA PHE A 194 5.35 -9.75 -1.07
C PHE A 194 5.30 -8.46 -0.28
N THR A 195 4.13 -7.84 -0.22
CA THR A 195 3.93 -6.57 0.48
C THR A 195 2.70 -6.64 1.35
N ARG A 196 2.88 -6.39 2.64
CA ARG A 196 1.83 -5.96 3.55
C ARG A 196 2.13 -4.50 3.88
N VAL A 197 1.54 -3.59 3.11
CA VAL A 197 1.64 -2.13 3.31
C VAL A 197 0.19 -1.65 3.40
N GLY A 198 -0.17 -1.02 4.52
CA GLY A 198 -1.54 -0.78 4.99
C GLY A 198 -2.65 -0.69 3.92
N ALA A 199 -3.76 -1.37 4.18
CA ALA A 199 -4.92 -1.36 3.30
C ALA A 199 -5.70 -0.04 3.45
N SER A 200 -6.10 0.56 2.33
CA SER A 200 -7.25 1.46 2.33
C SER A 200 -8.51 0.62 2.54
N ASP A 201 -9.36 1.05 3.46
CA ASP A 201 -10.57 0.33 3.90
C ASP A 201 -11.34 -0.31 2.75
N ASN A 202 -11.68 -1.60 2.93
CA ASN A 202 -12.58 -2.30 2.03
C ASN A 202 -13.91 -2.61 2.73
N ILE A 203 -14.58 -1.55 3.17
CA ILE A 203 -15.89 -1.60 3.85
C ILE A 203 -16.93 -2.36 3.02
N SER A 204 -16.76 -2.39 1.69
CA SER A 204 -17.67 -3.06 0.76
C SER A 204 -17.81 -4.57 0.94
N ARG A 205 -16.86 -5.25 1.60
CA ARG A 205 -16.86 -6.72 1.78
C ARG A 205 -17.23 -7.20 3.19
N GLY A 206 -17.48 -6.30 4.14
CA GLY A 206 -17.86 -6.69 5.51
C GLY A 206 -16.76 -7.39 6.32
N GLU A 207 -15.51 -7.35 5.88
CA GLU A 207 -14.36 -7.91 6.62
C GLU A 207 -13.72 -6.82 7.49
N SER A 208 -13.31 -7.15 8.73
CA SER A 208 -12.57 -6.21 9.56
C SER A 208 -11.19 -5.94 8.96
N THR A 209 -10.68 -4.72 9.14
CA THR A 209 -9.35 -4.31 8.67
C THR A 209 -8.25 -5.25 9.17
N PHE A 210 -8.38 -5.69 10.43
CA PHE A 210 -7.48 -6.69 11.03
C PHE A 210 -7.60 -8.08 10.37
N MET A 211 -8.79 -8.54 10.02
CA MET A 211 -8.96 -9.83 9.33
C MET A 211 -8.32 -9.80 7.93
N VAL A 212 -8.49 -8.71 7.19
CA VAL A 212 -7.84 -8.53 5.88
C VAL A 212 -6.32 -8.57 6.02
N GLU A 213 -5.77 -7.87 7.02
CA GLU A 213 -4.36 -7.90 7.36
C GLU A 213 -3.83 -9.30 7.68
N MET A 214 -4.57 -10.06 8.48
CA MET A 214 -4.20 -11.43 8.83
C MET A 214 -4.27 -12.37 7.63
N LYS A 215 -5.26 -12.20 6.73
CA LYS A 215 -5.33 -12.97 5.47
C LYS A 215 -4.17 -12.65 4.54
N GLU A 216 -3.80 -11.38 4.41
CA GLU A 216 -2.63 -10.96 3.63
C GLU A 216 -1.36 -11.58 4.22
N THR A 217 -1.15 -11.44 5.53
CA THR A 217 0.00 -12.04 6.25
C THR A 217 0.05 -13.55 6.05
N ALA A 218 -1.06 -14.26 6.24
CA ALA A 218 -1.16 -15.69 5.99
C ALA A 218 -0.92 -16.06 4.52
N GLY A 219 -1.28 -15.20 3.58
CA GLY A 219 -0.98 -15.36 2.15
C GLY A 219 0.52 -15.27 1.88
N ILE A 220 1.22 -14.31 2.50
CA ILE A 220 2.68 -14.16 2.42
C ILE A 220 3.37 -15.40 3.00
N LEU A 221 3.05 -15.78 4.23
CA LEU A 221 3.72 -16.89 4.91
C LEU A 221 3.55 -18.23 4.20
N ARG A 222 2.43 -18.44 3.49
CA ARG A 222 2.16 -19.68 2.75
C ARG A 222 2.92 -19.79 1.41
N HIS A 223 3.23 -18.69 0.76
CA HIS A 223 3.73 -18.69 -0.62
C HIS A 223 5.12 -18.10 -0.79
N ALA A 224 5.64 -17.41 0.23
CA ALA A 224 7.01 -16.92 0.23
C ALA A 224 7.99 -18.10 0.25
N THR A 225 9.03 -17.96 -0.56
CA THR A 225 10.15 -18.90 -0.61
C THR A 225 11.41 -18.21 -0.08
N ALA A 226 12.49 -18.94 0.16
CA ALA A 226 13.78 -18.37 0.56
C ALA A 226 14.32 -17.31 -0.43
N ARG A 227 13.86 -17.33 -1.69
CA ARG A 227 14.26 -16.36 -2.73
C ARG A 227 13.43 -15.09 -2.73
N SER A 228 12.29 -15.07 -2.03
CA SER A 228 11.36 -13.96 -2.06
C SER A 228 11.92 -12.72 -1.34
N LEU A 229 11.38 -11.56 -1.68
CA LEU A 229 11.54 -10.33 -0.91
C LEU A 229 10.21 -10.03 -0.20
N VAL A 230 10.23 -9.95 1.12
CA VAL A 230 9.04 -9.69 1.93
C VAL A 230 9.12 -8.31 2.57
N ILE A 231 8.04 -7.55 2.48
CA ILE A 231 7.90 -6.23 3.09
C ILE A 231 6.67 -6.25 3.99
N LEU A 232 6.89 -6.01 5.28
CA LEU A 232 5.88 -5.97 6.32
C LEU A 232 5.89 -4.58 6.94
N ASP A 233 4.76 -3.87 6.89
CA ASP A 233 4.59 -2.53 7.46
C ASP A 233 3.47 -2.55 8.50
N GLU A 234 3.82 -2.33 9.76
CA GLU A 234 2.90 -2.16 10.90
C GLU A 234 1.90 -3.31 11.12
N ILE A 235 2.35 -4.57 11.00
CA ILE A 235 1.53 -5.75 11.37
C ILE A 235 1.18 -5.72 12.85
N GLY A 236 -0.06 -6.09 13.18
CA GLY A 236 -0.59 -6.21 14.54
C GLY A 236 -1.33 -4.97 15.03
N ARG A 237 -1.35 -3.87 14.25
CA ARG A 237 -1.86 -2.57 14.72
C ARG A 237 -3.38 -2.54 14.99
N GLY A 238 -4.15 -3.41 14.33
CA GLY A 238 -5.61 -3.45 14.42
C GLY A 238 -6.20 -4.21 15.62
N THR A 239 -5.39 -4.64 16.58
CA THR A 239 -5.81 -5.44 17.74
C THR A 239 -5.21 -4.90 19.05
N SER A 240 -5.43 -5.60 20.17
CA SER A 240 -4.81 -5.28 21.46
C SER A 240 -3.28 -5.22 21.32
N THR A 241 -2.62 -4.33 22.07
CA THR A 241 -1.17 -4.14 21.95
C THR A 241 -0.41 -5.45 22.17
N TYR A 242 -0.78 -6.23 23.19
CA TYR A 242 -0.12 -7.50 23.50
C TYR A 242 -0.34 -8.55 22.41
N ASP A 243 -1.56 -8.67 21.86
CA ASP A 243 -1.81 -9.58 20.74
C ASP A 243 -1.05 -9.14 19.49
N GLY A 244 -1.03 -7.84 19.20
CA GLY A 244 -0.35 -7.26 18.05
C GLY A 244 1.16 -7.50 18.09
N VAL A 245 1.81 -7.21 19.23
CA VAL A 245 3.23 -7.51 19.47
C VAL A 245 3.49 -9.01 19.32
N SER A 246 2.67 -9.86 19.93
CA SER A 246 2.85 -11.32 19.92
C SER A 246 2.76 -11.89 18.50
N ILE A 247 1.79 -11.44 17.71
CA ILE A 247 1.64 -11.85 16.31
C ILE A 247 2.82 -11.35 15.48
N ALA A 248 3.19 -10.08 15.60
CA ALA A 248 4.30 -9.50 14.85
C ALA A 248 5.63 -10.22 15.16
N TRP A 249 5.87 -10.55 16.43
CA TRP A 249 7.02 -11.34 16.88
C TRP A 249 7.03 -12.73 16.24
N ALA A 250 5.93 -13.48 16.38
CA ALA A 250 5.83 -14.84 15.84
C ALA A 250 5.97 -14.87 14.31
N VAL A 251 5.45 -13.85 13.61
CA VAL A 251 5.64 -13.69 12.16
C VAL A 251 7.11 -13.48 11.81
N ALA A 252 7.82 -12.59 12.52
CA ALA A 252 9.24 -12.35 12.30
C ALA A 252 10.07 -13.63 12.53
N GLU A 253 9.79 -14.37 13.59
CA GLU A 253 10.44 -15.65 13.88
C GLU A 253 10.15 -16.70 12.80
N TYR A 254 8.90 -16.83 12.37
CA TYR A 254 8.52 -17.80 11.33
C TYR A 254 9.24 -17.51 10.01
N VAL A 255 9.29 -16.24 9.60
CA VAL A 255 10.03 -15.82 8.41
C VAL A 255 11.51 -16.12 8.54
N HIS A 256 12.12 -15.83 9.70
CA HIS A 256 13.52 -16.10 9.99
C HIS A 256 13.87 -17.60 9.99
N ASP A 257 13.10 -18.40 10.74
CA ASP A 257 13.41 -19.80 11.04
C ASP A 257 12.98 -20.77 9.92
N ARG A 258 11.81 -20.51 9.31
CA ARG A 258 11.17 -21.48 8.39
C ARG A 258 11.33 -21.09 6.93
N ILE A 259 11.15 -19.80 6.61
CA ILE A 259 11.14 -19.36 5.20
C ILE A 259 12.55 -19.00 4.72
N GLY A 260 13.32 -18.26 5.51
CA GLY A 260 14.70 -17.91 5.15
C GLY A 260 14.83 -16.79 4.11
N CYS A 261 13.80 -15.96 3.92
CA CYS A 261 13.77 -14.93 2.87
C CYS A 261 14.18 -13.53 3.37
N ARG A 262 14.68 -12.71 2.44
CA ARG A 262 15.00 -11.29 2.68
C ARG A 262 13.74 -10.53 3.09
N THR A 263 13.80 -9.85 4.23
CA THR A 263 12.62 -9.23 4.82
C THR A 263 12.91 -7.85 5.38
N LEU A 264 12.07 -6.88 5.03
CA LEU A 264 11.99 -5.57 5.70
C LEU A 264 10.75 -5.55 6.57
N PHE A 265 10.94 -5.34 7.87
CA PHE A 265 9.85 -5.29 8.84
C PHE A 265 9.81 -3.91 9.50
N ALA A 266 8.99 -3.01 8.97
CA ALA A 266 8.72 -1.73 9.61
C ALA A 266 7.68 -1.91 10.72
N THR A 267 8.02 -1.48 11.94
CA THR A 267 7.16 -1.65 13.11
C THR A 267 7.19 -0.43 14.03
N HIS A 268 6.14 -0.30 14.84
CA HIS A 268 6.04 0.63 15.96
C HIS A 268 6.26 -0.06 17.32
N TYR A 269 6.33 -1.39 17.34
CA TYR A 269 6.60 -2.18 18.53
C TYR A 269 8.10 -2.17 18.85
N HIS A 270 8.47 -1.54 19.97
CA HIS A 270 9.84 -1.49 20.43
C HIS A 270 10.31 -2.84 20.98
N GLU A 271 9.39 -3.67 21.43
CA GLU A 271 9.63 -5.03 21.94
C GLU A 271 10.36 -5.87 20.89
N LEU A 272 9.98 -5.76 19.61
CA LEU A 272 10.63 -6.48 18.50
C LEU A 272 12.12 -6.14 18.35
N THR A 273 12.63 -5.08 18.98
CA THR A 273 14.07 -4.76 18.96
C THR A 273 14.91 -5.72 19.78
N ALA A 274 14.31 -6.59 20.60
CA ALA A 274 14.99 -7.67 21.30
C ALA A 274 15.18 -8.94 20.43
N LEU A 275 14.54 -9.02 19.26
CA LEU A 275 14.68 -10.18 18.36
C LEU A 275 16.13 -10.49 17.93
N PRO A 276 17.00 -9.50 17.62
CA PRO A 276 18.40 -9.76 17.29
C PRO A 276 19.19 -10.50 18.38
N ASP A 277 18.79 -10.37 19.65
CA ASP A 277 19.48 -11.03 20.77
C ASP A 277 19.24 -12.56 20.76
N ILE A 278 18.13 -12.99 20.15
CA ILE A 278 17.73 -14.41 20.07
C ILE A 278 17.80 -14.99 18.65
N LYS A 279 17.79 -14.16 17.60
CA LYS A 279 17.81 -14.56 16.20
C LYS A 279 18.96 -13.85 15.44
N PRO A 280 20.08 -14.54 15.15
CA PRO A 280 21.30 -13.89 14.68
C PRO A 280 21.20 -13.24 13.29
N ARG A 281 20.24 -13.65 12.44
CA ARG A 281 20.01 -13.04 11.11
C ARG A 281 18.98 -11.91 11.13
N ILE A 282 18.47 -11.54 12.31
CA ILE A 282 17.61 -10.38 12.49
C ILE A 282 18.47 -9.22 12.98
N HIS A 283 18.35 -8.07 12.33
CA HIS A 283 19.06 -6.85 12.74
C HIS A 283 18.11 -5.69 12.90
N ASN A 284 18.45 -4.80 13.85
CA ASN A 284 17.74 -3.55 14.03
C ASN A 284 18.29 -2.47 13.11
N ALA A 285 17.37 -1.70 12.55
CA ALA A 285 17.62 -0.38 12.01
C ALA A 285 16.56 0.60 12.53
N ALA A 286 16.91 1.87 12.49
CA ALA A 286 15.99 2.93 12.87
C ALA A 286 16.12 4.09 11.89
N VAL A 287 15.04 4.86 11.76
CA VAL A 287 15.12 6.13 11.05
C VAL A 287 15.53 7.22 12.01
N ALA A 288 16.64 7.90 11.73
CA ALA A 288 17.26 8.87 12.61
C ALA A 288 16.37 10.09 12.84
N VAL A 289 16.30 10.49 14.11
CA VAL A 289 15.54 11.63 14.61
C VAL A 289 16.51 12.47 15.43
N ARG A 290 16.49 13.79 15.25
CA ARG A 290 17.31 14.72 16.03
C ARG A 290 16.43 15.73 16.73
N GLU A 291 16.68 15.94 18.01
CA GLU A 291 16.09 17.04 18.77
C GLU A 291 17.01 18.28 18.65
N TRP A 292 16.43 19.42 18.29
CA TRP A 292 17.15 20.68 18.15
C TRP A 292 16.27 21.82 18.68
N LYS A 293 16.75 22.53 19.72
CA LYS A 293 16.02 23.65 20.36
C LYS A 293 14.58 23.31 20.79
N GLY A 294 14.34 22.06 21.21
CA GLY A 294 13.01 21.59 21.61
C GLY A 294 12.11 21.16 20.45
N GLU A 295 12.58 21.24 19.20
CA GLU A 295 11.89 20.71 18.03
C GLU A 295 12.49 19.38 17.57
N ILE A 296 11.64 18.52 17.01
CA ILE A 296 12.07 17.26 16.41
C ILE A 296 12.24 17.44 14.91
N VAL A 297 13.44 17.10 14.43
CA VAL A 297 13.77 17.06 13.01
C VAL A 297 13.92 15.60 12.58
N PHE A 298 13.07 15.17 11.63
CA PHE A 298 13.19 13.87 11.00
C PHE A 298 14.28 13.91 9.94
N LEU A 299 15.40 13.22 10.19
CA LEU A 299 16.52 13.21 9.25
C LEU A 299 16.27 12.32 8.03
N ARG A 300 15.23 11.46 8.07
CA ARG A 300 14.85 10.51 7.01
C ARG A 300 16.01 9.58 6.58
N LYS A 301 17.01 9.41 7.46
CA LYS A 301 18.20 8.58 7.25
C LYS A 301 18.08 7.29 8.06
N LEU A 302 18.23 6.16 7.40
CA LEU A 302 18.32 4.84 8.02
C LEU A 302 19.68 4.69 8.70
N VAL A 303 19.66 4.30 9.97
CA VAL A 303 20.84 4.03 10.79
C VAL A 303 20.73 2.64 11.40
N ASN A 304 21.87 1.99 11.64
CA ASN A 304 21.90 0.69 12.32
C ASN A 304 21.55 0.87 13.81
N GLY A 305 20.90 -0.15 14.38
CA GLY A 305 20.48 -0.16 15.78
C GLY A 305 19.01 0.23 15.98
N SER A 306 18.58 0.23 17.23
CA SER A 306 17.25 0.67 17.67
C SER A 306 17.33 2.06 18.33
N VAL A 307 16.20 2.76 18.40
CA VAL A 307 16.09 4.03 19.14
C VAL A 307 15.13 3.82 20.31
N ASN A 308 15.61 4.08 21.53
CA ASN A 308 14.90 3.80 22.78
C ASN A 308 13.85 4.86 23.18
N ARG A 309 13.39 5.72 22.26
CA ARG A 309 12.46 6.80 22.60
C ARG A 309 11.27 6.85 21.65
N SER A 310 10.08 6.82 22.24
CA SER A 310 8.80 7.08 21.58
C SER A 310 8.59 8.58 21.42
N TYR A 311 8.52 9.06 20.18
CA TYR A 311 8.35 10.49 19.90
C TYR A 311 6.89 10.93 19.69
N GLY A 312 5.90 10.04 19.94
CA GLY A 312 4.48 10.30 19.64
C GLY A 312 3.93 11.60 20.26
N ILE A 313 4.22 11.85 21.54
CA ILE A 313 3.78 13.08 22.24
C ILE A 313 4.44 14.33 21.64
N HIS A 314 5.69 14.23 21.20
CA HIS A 314 6.37 15.35 20.54
C HIS A 314 5.81 15.63 19.14
N VAL A 315 5.43 14.59 18.39
CA VAL A 315 4.72 14.75 17.11
C VAL A 315 3.37 15.45 17.31
N ALA A 316 2.64 15.10 18.38
CA ALA A 316 1.42 15.81 18.74
C ALA A 316 1.68 17.31 19.01
N SER A 317 2.79 17.64 19.68
CA SER A 317 3.19 19.04 19.90
C SER A 317 3.45 19.77 18.58
N LEU A 318 4.14 19.13 17.62
CA LEU A 318 4.39 19.70 16.28
C LEU A 318 3.09 19.88 15.47
N ALA A 319 2.10 19.01 15.69
CA ALA A 319 0.78 19.12 15.08
C ALA A 319 -0.09 20.24 15.68
N GLY A 320 0.41 20.96 16.69
CA GLY A 320 -0.31 22.08 17.32
C GLY A 320 -1.26 21.65 18.44
N VAL A 321 -1.09 20.46 19.02
CA VAL A 321 -1.87 20.05 20.20
C VAL A 321 -1.55 20.97 21.38
N PRO A 322 -2.54 21.48 22.15
CA PRO A 322 -2.32 22.44 23.22
C PRO A 322 -1.28 21.99 24.26
N ALA A 323 -0.46 22.92 24.73
CA ALA A 323 0.64 22.65 25.66
C ALA A 323 0.19 21.96 26.97
N GLU A 324 -1.00 22.28 27.45
CA GLU A 324 -1.61 21.64 28.63
C GLU A 324 -1.86 20.14 28.41
N VAL A 325 -2.36 19.77 27.22
CA VAL A 325 -2.58 18.37 26.83
C VAL A 325 -1.26 17.64 26.69
N ILE A 326 -0.25 18.27 26.05
CA ILE A 326 1.10 17.70 25.93
C ILE A 326 1.72 17.44 27.30
N THR A 327 1.59 18.40 28.23
CA THR A 327 2.11 18.28 29.59
C THR A 327 1.43 17.13 30.34
N ARG A 328 0.10 17.02 30.24
CA ARG A 328 -0.64 15.91 30.85
C ARG A 328 -0.25 14.56 30.23
N ALA A 329 -0.14 14.49 28.91
CA ALA A 329 0.26 13.27 28.20
C ALA A 329 1.66 12.80 28.61
N ARG A 330 2.62 13.71 28.80
CA ARG A 330 3.95 13.38 29.33
C ARG A 330 3.89 12.79 30.73
N GLY A 331 3.05 13.36 31.61
CA GLY A 331 2.82 12.82 32.95
C GLY A 331 2.23 11.41 32.93
N ILE A 332 1.24 11.17 32.06
CA ILE A 332 0.63 9.84 31.85
C ILE A 332 1.66 8.83 31.34
N LEU A 333 2.44 9.19 30.31
CA LEU A 333 3.45 8.30 29.75
C LEU A 333 4.48 7.90 30.79
N LYS A 334 4.94 8.86 31.61
CA LYS A 334 5.89 8.57 32.68
C LYS A 334 5.33 7.59 33.70
N SER A 335 4.09 7.79 34.16
CA SER A 335 3.41 6.83 35.04
C SER A 335 3.30 5.43 34.41
N LEU A 336 2.96 5.34 33.13
CA LEU A 336 2.89 4.06 32.42
C LEU A 336 4.25 3.37 32.24
N GLU A 337 5.32 4.13 31.96
CA GLU A 337 6.70 3.63 31.88
C GLU A 337 7.22 3.14 33.24
N ASP A 338 6.81 3.81 34.32
CA ASP A 338 7.13 3.43 35.71
C ASP A 338 6.24 2.27 36.23
N GLY A 339 5.29 1.77 35.42
CA GLY A 339 4.40 0.66 35.75
C GLY A 339 3.18 1.02 36.60
N GLU A 340 2.88 2.32 36.77
CA GLU A 340 1.67 2.79 37.45
C GLU A 340 0.43 2.62 36.55
N SER A 341 -0.61 2.01 37.11
CA SER A 341 -1.91 1.91 36.43
C SER A 341 -2.58 3.28 36.38
N LEU A 342 -3.21 3.63 35.26
CA LEU A 342 -3.93 4.89 35.11
C LEU A 342 -5.15 4.91 36.05
N THR A 343 -4.98 5.49 37.23
CA THR A 343 -6.09 5.81 38.12
C THR A 343 -6.93 6.90 37.45
N LEU A 344 -8.10 6.51 36.93
CA LEU A 344 -9.12 7.44 36.47
C LEU A 344 -9.51 8.33 37.67
N PRO A 345 -9.57 9.66 37.52
CA PRO A 345 -10.06 10.51 38.58
C PRO A 345 -11.56 10.26 38.74
N HIS A 346 -11.93 9.45 39.73
CA HIS A 346 -13.29 9.42 40.22
C HIS A 346 -13.63 10.80 40.83
N PRO A 347 -14.77 11.43 40.49
CA PRO A 347 -15.18 12.64 41.17
C PRO A 347 -15.41 12.33 42.66
N LYS A 348 -14.78 13.16 43.50
CA LYS A 348 -14.74 13.09 44.97
C LYS A 348 -16.07 12.62 45.59
N ALA A 349 -16.03 11.45 46.22
CA ALA A 349 -16.84 11.14 47.40
C ALA A 349 -15.88 10.81 48.54
N ALA A 350 -16.26 11.21 49.74
CA ALA A 350 -15.42 11.47 50.91
C ALA A 350 -14.51 10.31 51.37
N GLU A 351 -13.33 10.68 51.87
CA GLU A 351 -12.46 9.88 52.76
C GLU A 351 -13.12 9.67 54.14
N PRO A 352 -12.67 8.74 55.01
CA PRO A 352 -11.33 8.11 55.02
C PRO A 352 -11.28 6.59 55.28
N GLU A 353 -10.24 5.90 54.79
CA GLU A 353 -9.35 5.03 55.59
C GLU A 353 -8.27 4.32 54.74
N PRO A 354 -7.12 3.91 55.33
CA PRO A 354 -5.88 3.68 54.62
C PRO A 354 -5.70 2.22 54.17
N GLN A 355 -5.41 1.99 52.90
CA GLN A 355 -4.90 0.70 52.39
C GLN A 355 -3.87 0.98 51.30
N LEU A 356 -2.57 0.93 51.62
CA LEU A 356 -1.67 -0.23 51.73
C LEU A 356 -1.02 -0.59 50.39
N SER A 357 0.29 -0.40 50.40
CA SER A 357 1.29 -0.70 49.37
C SER A 357 1.14 -2.10 48.76
N LEU A 358 1.09 -2.19 47.43
CA LEU A 358 0.89 -3.43 46.67
C LEU A 358 2.19 -4.21 46.36
N PHE A 359 3.35 -3.73 46.84
CA PHE A 359 4.65 -4.36 46.57
C PHE A 359 5.57 -4.43 47.80
N ALA A 360 5.05 -4.92 48.93
CA ALA A 360 5.90 -5.47 50.00
C ALA A 360 5.40 -6.87 50.38
N PRO A 361 6.29 -7.85 50.64
CA PRO A 361 5.87 -9.09 51.28
C PRO A 361 5.27 -8.74 52.66
N PRO A 362 4.13 -9.34 53.05
CA PRO A 362 3.48 -8.97 54.30
C PRO A 362 4.42 -9.24 55.48
N PRO A 363 4.44 -8.38 56.52
CA PRO A 363 5.15 -8.72 57.75
C PRO A 363 4.58 -10.03 58.30
N PRO A 364 5.42 -10.94 58.83
CA PRO A 364 4.93 -12.18 59.41
C PRO A 364 3.97 -11.84 60.55
N VAL A 365 2.72 -12.32 60.42
CA VAL A 365 1.72 -12.18 61.47
C VAL A 365 2.08 -13.18 62.58
N PRO A 366 2.32 -12.73 63.83
CA PRO A 366 2.61 -13.65 64.93
C PRO A 366 1.48 -14.68 65.08
N GLY A 367 1.84 -15.96 65.20
CA GLY A 367 0.86 -17.05 65.41
C GLY A 367 0.33 -17.72 64.14
N LEU A 368 0.50 -17.11 62.96
CA LEU A 368 -0.10 -17.63 61.71
C LEU A 368 0.51 -18.97 61.26
N ASP A 369 1.80 -19.21 61.52
CA ASP A 369 2.44 -20.51 61.27
C ASP A 369 1.89 -21.61 62.19
N ARG A 370 1.58 -21.30 63.46
CA ARG A 370 1.00 -22.25 64.42
C ARG A 370 -0.44 -22.60 64.07
N ILE A 371 -1.20 -21.62 63.60
CA ILE A 371 -2.57 -21.80 63.10
C ILE A 371 -2.56 -22.66 61.84
N ALA A 372 -1.63 -22.40 60.91
CA ALA A 372 -1.48 -23.19 59.69
C ALA A 372 -1.08 -24.65 59.98
N GLU A 373 -0.17 -24.88 60.93
CA GLU A 373 0.17 -26.24 61.39
C GLU A 373 -1.01 -26.94 62.05
N ARG A 374 -1.76 -26.25 62.92
CA ARG A 374 -2.92 -26.82 63.59
C ARG A 374 -4.02 -27.18 62.60
N LEU A 375 -4.29 -26.34 61.60
CA LEU A 375 -5.26 -26.61 60.55
C LEU A 375 -4.86 -27.80 59.68
N ARG A 376 -3.56 -27.98 59.37
CA ARG A 376 -3.07 -29.15 58.62
C ARG A 376 -3.20 -30.46 59.38
N ALA A 377 -3.26 -30.42 60.71
CA ALA A 377 -3.39 -31.59 61.57
C ALA A 377 -4.84 -31.99 61.87
N VAL A 378 -5.83 -31.24 61.37
CA VAL A 378 -7.25 -31.51 61.57
C VAL A 378 -7.81 -32.32 60.39
N GLU A 379 -8.47 -33.44 60.69
CA GLU A 379 -9.26 -34.21 59.73
C GLU A 379 -10.76 -33.84 59.89
N PRO A 380 -11.35 -33.05 58.98
CA PRO A 380 -12.69 -32.51 59.17
C PRO A 380 -13.80 -33.58 59.21
N ASP A 381 -13.60 -34.68 58.47
CA ASP A 381 -14.61 -35.73 58.30
C ASP A 381 -14.77 -36.64 59.52
N THR A 382 -13.89 -36.51 60.52
CA THR A 382 -13.89 -37.33 61.75
C THR A 382 -14.36 -36.57 62.98
N LEU A 383 -14.70 -35.28 62.86
CA LEU A 383 -15.08 -34.42 63.97
C LEU A 383 -16.59 -34.36 64.20
N SER A 384 -16.99 -34.35 65.47
CA SER A 384 -18.35 -33.95 65.82
C SER A 384 -18.53 -32.42 65.69
N PRO A 385 -19.75 -31.92 65.47
CA PRO A 385 -20.02 -30.49 65.34
C PRO A 385 -19.52 -29.63 66.53
N ARG A 386 -19.49 -30.21 67.73
CA ARG A 386 -19.00 -29.53 68.93
C ARG A 386 -17.47 -29.43 68.96
N GLU A 387 -16.77 -30.45 68.49
CA GLU A 387 -15.30 -30.45 68.41
C GLU A 387 -14.80 -29.52 67.31
N ALA A 388 -15.50 -29.48 66.17
CA ALA A 388 -15.22 -28.51 65.11
C ALA A 388 -15.37 -27.06 65.61
N LEU A 389 -16.42 -26.78 66.38
CA LEU A 389 -16.62 -25.46 66.99
C LEU A 389 -15.54 -25.13 68.03
N GLN A 390 -15.09 -26.11 68.83
CA GLN A 390 -14.01 -25.92 69.80
C GLN A 390 -12.69 -25.59 69.12
N ILE A 391 -12.37 -26.27 68.00
CA ILE A 391 -11.17 -25.98 67.21
C ILE A 391 -11.20 -24.54 66.68
N ILE A 392 -12.36 -24.02 66.28
CA ILE A 392 -12.49 -22.62 65.85
C ILE A 392 -12.17 -21.66 67.00
N TYR A 393 -12.68 -21.92 68.21
CA TYR A 393 -12.33 -21.10 69.38
C TYR A 393 -10.83 -21.16 69.71
N ASP A 394 -10.22 -22.35 69.62
CA ASP A 394 -8.79 -22.52 69.88
C ASP A 394 -7.95 -21.76 68.83
N LEU A 395 -8.33 -21.80 67.55
CA LEU A 395 -7.64 -21.07 66.47
C LEU A 395 -7.78 -19.56 66.64
N ILE A 396 -8.94 -19.06 67.09
CA ILE A 396 -9.14 -17.63 67.39
C ILE A 396 -8.25 -17.21 68.57
N SER A 397 -8.13 -18.05 69.60
CA SER A 397 -7.26 -17.76 70.76
C SER A 397 -5.77 -17.72 70.42
N MET A 398 -5.36 -18.32 69.30
CA MET A 398 -3.97 -18.31 68.81
C MET A 398 -3.65 -17.10 67.93
N LEU A 399 -4.64 -16.25 67.62
CA LEU A 399 -4.48 -14.99 66.89
C LEU A 399 -4.22 -13.78 67.82
N ASP A 400 -4.57 -13.90 69.10
CA ASP A 400 -4.25 -12.95 70.18
C ASP A 400 -2.83 -13.21 70.74
#